data_AF-A0A3A8W278-F1
#
_entry.id   AF-A0A3A8W278-F1
#
_cell.length_a   1.000
_cell.length_b   1.000
_cell.length_c   1.000
_cell.angle_alpha   90.00
_cell.angle_beta   90.00
_cell.angle_gamma   90.00
#
_symmetry.space_group_name_H-M   'P 1'
#
loop_
_entity.id
_entity.type
_entity.pdbx_description
1 polymer ?
#
loop_
_entity_poly.entity_id
_entity_poly.type
_entity_poly.pdbx_seq_one_letter_code
_entity_poly.pdbx_strand_id
1 'polypeptide(L)'
;MSFIPKEFFAARTGEGMEARLQKNEGFQQQMKSLHRASKMFTRDSVKSDECWEAFNSLEYEWGKYNIWYGEESYRLGFEDGVQLASEKKFRLSGSVLSYQDMVHLIYIYDAIKKLNKLLLGEWEVKRQDGGVLEELDRICDVIGHGVCAEIRLCGKDKLYECLEEILDDSENTPEERAKLLTGLDKK
;
A
#
# COMPACT_ATOMS: atom_id res chain seq x y z
N MET A 1 -3.83 -11.02 3.95
CA MET A 1 -2.37 -11.13 4.15
C MET A 1 -1.83 -12.17 3.19
N SER A 2 -1.00 -11.77 2.23
CA SER A 2 -0.32 -12.72 1.34
C SER A 2 0.75 -13.46 2.14
N PHE A 3 0.55 -14.75 2.35
CA PHE A 3 1.52 -15.61 3.03
C PHE A 3 2.78 -15.68 2.18
N ILE A 4 3.91 -15.14 2.67
CA ILE A 4 5.19 -15.23 1.97
C ILE A 4 5.64 -16.69 2.05
N PRO A 5 5.84 -17.38 0.90
CA PRO A 5 6.34 -18.75 0.93
C PRO A 5 7.73 -18.77 1.60
N LYS A 6 7.90 -19.63 2.60
CA LYS A 6 9.17 -19.77 3.34
C LYS A 6 10.35 -20.04 2.40
N GLU A 7 10.11 -20.73 1.29
CA GLU A 7 11.08 -21.03 0.25
C GLU A 7 11.59 -19.77 -0.48
N PHE A 8 10.71 -18.79 -0.72
CA PHE A 8 11.10 -17.53 -1.34
C PHE A 8 11.99 -16.70 -0.41
N PHE A 9 11.65 -16.69 0.88
CA PHE A 9 12.45 -16.04 1.91
C PHE A 9 13.83 -16.69 2.00
N ALA A 10 13.89 -18.02 2.15
CA ALA A 10 15.14 -18.78 2.27
C ALA A 10 16.06 -18.66 1.04
N ALA A 11 15.52 -18.46 -0.17
CA ALA A 11 16.31 -18.25 -1.38
C ALA A 11 16.94 -16.84 -1.48
N ARG A 12 16.41 -15.88 -0.71
CA ARG A 12 16.82 -14.47 -0.72
C ARG A 12 17.56 -14.06 0.56
N THR A 13 17.44 -14.86 1.61
CA THR A 13 18.24 -14.84 2.83
C THR A 13 19.29 -15.98 2.80
N GLY A 14 20.21 -16.04 3.76
CA GLY A 14 21.25 -17.10 3.77
C GLY A 14 22.31 -16.95 2.68
N GLU A 15 22.71 -18.04 2.03
CA GLU A 15 23.88 -18.12 1.14
C GLU A 15 23.82 -17.14 -0.05
N GLY A 16 22.64 -16.96 -0.65
CA GLY A 16 22.48 -16.03 -1.77
C GLY A 16 22.72 -14.57 -1.37
N MET A 17 22.32 -14.19 -0.14
CA MET A 17 22.61 -12.87 0.41
C MET A 17 24.08 -12.74 0.79
N GLU A 18 24.66 -13.78 1.40
CA GLU A 18 26.08 -13.83 1.76
C GLU A 18 26.98 -13.62 0.54
N ALA A 19 26.70 -14.30 -0.57
CA ALA A 19 27.43 -14.13 -1.82
C ALA A 19 27.36 -12.71 -2.40
N ARG A 20 26.26 -11.97 -2.14
CA ARG A 20 26.12 -10.55 -2.53
C ARG A 20 26.91 -9.64 -1.60
N LEU A 21 26.84 -9.90 -0.30
CA LEU A 21 27.56 -9.14 0.73
C LEU A 21 29.08 -9.28 0.57
N GLN A 22 29.56 -10.46 0.17
CA GLN A 22 30.96 -10.69 -0.16
C GLN A 22 31.50 -9.78 -1.28
N LYS A 23 30.63 -9.40 -2.23
CA LYS A 23 30.97 -8.52 -3.35
C LYS A 23 30.72 -7.04 -3.05
N ASN A 24 30.08 -6.71 -1.93
CA ASN A 24 29.77 -5.33 -1.56
C ASN A 24 30.94 -4.70 -0.79
N GLU A 25 31.67 -3.81 -1.45
CA GLU A 25 32.86 -3.17 -0.88
C GLU A 25 32.58 -2.40 0.43
N GLY A 26 31.45 -1.69 0.50
CA GLY A 26 31.05 -0.95 1.69
C GLY A 26 30.77 -1.87 2.87
N PHE A 27 30.06 -2.98 2.63
CA PHE A 27 29.84 -4.01 3.65
C PHE A 27 31.15 -4.66 4.09
N GLN A 28 32.03 -5.04 3.15
CA GLN A 28 33.34 -5.62 3.46
C GLN A 28 34.21 -4.66 4.28
N GLN A 29 34.18 -3.37 3.96
CA GLN A 29 34.90 -2.36 4.74
C GLN A 29 34.35 -2.25 6.16
N GLN A 30 33.02 -2.23 6.33
CA GLN A 30 32.41 -2.19 7.65
C GLN A 30 32.69 -3.46 8.47
N MET A 31 32.63 -4.63 7.85
CA MET A 31 32.99 -5.90 8.49
C MET A 31 34.45 -5.88 8.99
N LYS A 32 35.39 -5.37 8.19
CA LYS A 32 36.79 -5.20 8.60
C LYS A 32 36.96 -4.20 9.74
N SER A 33 36.15 -3.14 9.78
CA SER A 33 36.16 -2.16 10.87
C SER A 33 35.62 -2.76 12.16
N LEU A 34 34.50 -3.48 12.09
CA LEU A 34 33.91 -4.20 13.22
C LEU A 34 34.90 -5.21 13.83
N HIS A 35 35.53 -6.05 13.00
CA HIS A 35 36.55 -6.98 13.47
C HIS A 35 37.74 -6.30 14.12
N ARG A 36 38.19 -5.15 13.60
CA ARG A 36 39.27 -4.38 14.24
C ARG A 36 38.85 -3.84 15.60
N ALA A 37 37.66 -3.25 15.70
CA ALA A 37 37.14 -2.72 16.96
C ALA A 37 36.96 -3.84 18.01
N SER A 38 36.37 -4.97 17.62
CA SER A 38 36.17 -6.13 18.49
C SER A 38 37.51 -6.70 19.00
N LYS A 39 38.52 -6.82 18.13
CA LYS A 39 39.89 -7.24 18.54
C LYS A 39 40.55 -6.26 19.51
N MET A 40 40.39 -4.96 19.30
CA MET A 40 40.93 -3.96 20.22
C MET A 40 40.23 -4.04 21.59
N PHE A 41 38.90 -4.09 21.59
CA PHE A 41 38.10 -4.22 22.80
C PHE A 41 38.47 -5.47 23.60
N THR A 42 38.55 -6.62 22.95
CA THR A 42 38.89 -7.89 23.62
C THR A 42 40.29 -7.86 24.23
N ARG A 43 41.30 -7.37 23.50
CA ARG A 43 42.67 -7.22 24.04
C ARG A 43 42.73 -6.34 25.28
N ASP A 44 42.00 -5.22 25.25
CA ASP A 44 42.13 -4.18 26.26
C ASP A 44 41.24 -4.46 27.49
N SER A 45 40.09 -5.12 27.29
CA SER A 45 39.05 -5.29 28.32
C SER A 45 38.89 -6.72 28.86
N VAL A 46 39.21 -7.77 28.08
CA VAL A 46 39.04 -9.16 28.55
C VAL A 46 40.30 -9.62 29.28
N LYS A 47 40.18 -9.85 30.59
CA LYS A 47 41.31 -10.17 31.49
C LYS A 47 41.20 -11.53 32.20
N SER A 48 40.10 -12.25 31.98
CA SER A 48 39.85 -13.58 32.54
C SER A 48 38.98 -14.40 31.60
N ASP A 49 38.94 -15.72 31.83
CA ASP A 49 38.09 -16.64 31.09
C ASP A 49 36.60 -16.30 31.27
N GLU A 50 36.19 -15.89 32.47
CA GLU A 50 34.83 -15.42 32.77
C GLU A 50 34.44 -14.18 31.94
N CYS A 51 35.36 -13.23 31.77
CA CYS A 51 35.15 -12.07 30.89
C CYS A 51 35.04 -12.48 29.42
N TRP A 52 35.78 -13.52 29.01
CA TRP A 52 35.71 -14.05 27.65
C TRP A 52 34.37 -14.74 27.38
N GLU A 53 33.88 -15.54 28.32
CA GLU A 53 32.56 -16.18 28.25
C GLU A 53 31.43 -15.14 28.21
N ALA A 54 31.49 -14.11 29.07
CA ALA A 54 30.52 -13.02 29.07
C ALA A 54 30.50 -12.25 27.74
N PHE A 55 31.68 -11.97 27.17
CA PHE A 55 31.79 -11.32 25.85
C PHE A 55 31.20 -12.20 24.74
N ASN A 56 31.55 -13.49 24.71
CA ASN A 56 30.99 -14.42 23.72
C ASN A 56 29.46 -14.52 23.83
N SER A 57 28.92 -14.53 25.05
CA SER A 57 27.47 -14.54 25.27
C SER A 57 26.81 -13.27 24.75
N LEU A 58 27.43 -12.09 24.95
CA LEU A 58 26.92 -10.82 24.43
C LEU A 58 26.92 -10.82 22.90
N GLU A 59 28.03 -11.18 22.26
CA GLU A 59 28.14 -11.25 20.79
C GLU A 59 27.13 -12.23 20.20
N TYR A 60 26.90 -13.37 20.87
CA TYR A 60 25.92 -14.36 20.44
C TYR A 60 24.49 -13.82 20.48
N GLU A 61 24.07 -13.18 21.58
CA GLU A 61 22.73 -12.59 21.68
C GLU A 61 22.57 -11.37 20.74
N TRP A 62 23.61 -10.57 20.56
CA TRP A 62 23.63 -9.47 19.59
C TRP A 62 23.50 -9.97 18.15
N GLY A 63 24.17 -11.09 17.83
CA GLY A 63 24.04 -11.78 16.54
C GLY A 63 22.60 -12.22 16.28
N LYS A 64 21.94 -12.85 17.26
CA LYS A 64 20.53 -13.23 17.15
C LYS A 64 19.62 -12.02 16.91
N TYR A 65 19.82 -10.93 17.65
CA TYR A 65 19.06 -9.70 17.47
C TYR A 65 19.18 -9.17 16.03
N ASN A 66 20.40 -9.08 15.49
CA ASN A 66 20.61 -8.56 14.13
C ASN A 66 20.00 -9.47 13.06
N ILE A 67 20.01 -10.79 13.26
CA ILE A 67 19.32 -11.73 12.38
C ILE A 67 17.83 -11.40 12.36
N TRP A 68 17.18 -11.35 13.52
CA TRP A 68 15.75 -11.03 13.62
C TRP A 68 15.41 -9.66 13.01
N TYR A 69 16.20 -8.63 13.31
CA TYR A 69 16.02 -7.30 12.74
C TYR A 69 16.12 -7.31 11.20
N GLY A 70 17.13 -8.00 10.67
CA GLY A 70 17.32 -8.15 9.23
C GLY A 70 16.17 -8.89 8.55
N GLU A 71 15.68 -9.97 9.18
CA GLU A 71 14.55 -10.74 8.68
C GLU A 71 13.25 -9.93 8.62
N GLU A 72 12.92 -9.19 9.69
CA GLU A 72 11.73 -8.33 9.71
C GLU A 72 11.86 -7.14 8.76
N SER A 73 13.05 -6.53 8.65
CA SER A 73 13.29 -5.45 7.69
C SER A 73 13.10 -5.92 6.24
N TYR A 74 13.55 -7.13 5.92
CA TYR A 74 13.33 -7.72 4.60
C TYR A 74 11.85 -8.00 4.36
N ARG A 75 11.15 -8.55 5.35
CA ARG A 75 9.71 -8.82 5.25
C ARG A 75 8.92 -7.55 4.97
N LEU A 76 9.17 -6.48 5.74
CA LEU A 76 8.55 -5.18 5.54
C LEU A 76 8.80 -4.65 4.12
N GLY A 77 10.07 -4.61 3.68
CA GLY A 77 10.39 -4.12 2.34
C GLY A 77 9.81 -4.98 1.20
N PHE A 78 9.63 -6.29 1.42
CA PHE A 78 8.95 -7.15 0.46
C PHE A 78 7.44 -6.89 0.41
N GLU A 79 6.80 -6.75 1.57
CA GLU A 79 5.37 -6.41 1.68
C GLU A 79 5.09 -5.07 0.98
N ASP A 80 5.91 -4.05 1.23
CA ASP A 80 5.86 -2.76 0.54
C ASP A 80 6.01 -2.94 -0.97
N GLY A 81 6.96 -3.76 -1.41
CA GLY A 81 7.18 -4.08 -2.82
C GLY A 81 5.98 -4.78 -3.49
N VAL A 82 5.35 -5.73 -2.80
CA VAL A 82 4.13 -6.41 -3.27
C VAL A 82 2.96 -5.44 -3.33
N GLN A 83 2.83 -4.57 -2.33
CA GLN A 83 1.82 -3.53 -2.34
C GLN A 83 2.01 -2.60 -3.54
N LEU A 84 3.22 -2.08 -3.77
CA LEU A 84 3.54 -1.23 -4.93
C LEU A 84 3.27 -1.94 -6.27
N ALA A 85 3.64 -3.22 -6.39
CA ALA A 85 3.34 -4.00 -7.59
C ALA A 85 1.84 -4.22 -7.78
N SER A 86 1.11 -4.45 -6.70
CA SER A 86 -0.35 -4.56 -6.73
C SER A 86 -0.98 -3.23 -7.14
N GLU A 87 -0.59 -2.12 -6.52
CA GLU A 87 -1.00 -0.76 -6.89
C GLU A 87 -0.73 -0.48 -8.38
N LYS A 88 0.44 -0.88 -8.89
CA LYS A 88 0.78 -0.72 -10.31
C LYS A 88 -0.08 -1.59 -11.22
N LYS A 89 -0.36 -2.84 -10.84
CA LYS A 89 -1.26 -3.75 -11.58
C LYS A 89 -2.70 -3.25 -11.57
N PHE A 90 -3.15 -2.68 -10.45
CA PHE A 90 -4.46 -2.05 -10.33
C PHE A 90 -4.55 -0.76 -11.14
N ARG A 91 -3.52 0.09 -11.14
CA ARG A 91 -3.45 1.27 -12.04
C ARG A 91 -3.54 0.86 -13.52
N LEU A 92 -2.96 -0.27 -13.89
CA LEU A 92 -3.07 -0.81 -15.26
C LEU A 92 -4.47 -1.35 -15.58
N SER A 93 -5.27 -1.78 -14.59
CA SER A 93 -6.60 -2.36 -14.83
C SER A 93 -7.71 -1.34 -15.09
N GLY A 94 -7.44 -0.03 -14.94
CA GLY A 94 -8.46 1.01 -15.15
C GLY A 94 -9.70 0.82 -14.27
N SER A 95 -10.82 1.41 -14.68
CA SER A 95 -12.15 1.10 -14.13
C SER A 95 -12.62 -0.29 -14.57
N VAL A 96 -13.36 -0.98 -13.69
CA VAL A 96 -14.04 -2.25 -14.04
C VAL A 96 -15.22 -2.01 -14.98
N LEU A 97 -15.81 -0.82 -14.91
CA LEU A 97 -16.87 -0.36 -15.79
C LEU A 97 -16.26 0.24 -17.07
N SER A 98 -16.92 0.01 -18.20
CA SER A 98 -16.56 0.72 -19.42
C SER A 98 -16.84 2.22 -19.29
N TYR A 99 -16.23 3.01 -20.16
CA TYR A 99 -16.54 4.44 -20.27
C TYR A 99 -18.05 4.69 -20.43
N GLN A 100 -18.70 3.94 -21.32
CA GLN A 100 -20.12 4.10 -21.59
C GLN A 100 -20.98 3.73 -20.37
N ASP A 101 -20.64 2.66 -19.67
CA ASP A 101 -21.34 2.27 -18.43
C ASP A 101 -21.22 3.39 -17.39
N MET A 102 -20.01 3.93 -17.18
CA MET A 102 -19.79 5.02 -16.23
C MET A 102 -20.59 6.27 -16.59
N VAL A 103 -20.63 6.65 -17.88
CA VAL A 103 -21.45 7.77 -18.37
C VAL A 103 -22.92 7.56 -18.01
N HIS A 104 -23.47 6.37 -18.30
CA HIS A 104 -24.87 6.07 -18.00
C HIS A 104 -25.16 6.11 -16.50
N LEU A 105 -24.24 5.62 -15.66
CA LEU A 105 -24.41 5.67 -14.21
C LEU A 105 -24.37 7.11 -13.68
N ILE A 106 -23.54 7.99 -14.26
CA ILE A 106 -23.53 9.42 -13.90
C ILE A 106 -24.85 10.10 -14.31
N TYR A 107 -25.39 9.80 -15.48
CA TYR A 107 -26.73 10.30 -15.86
C TYR A 107 -27.81 9.85 -14.87
N ILE A 108 -27.76 8.60 -14.40
CA ILE A 108 -28.67 8.06 -13.38
C ILE A 108 -28.46 8.80 -12.06
N TYR A 109 -27.21 9.00 -11.63
CA TYR A 109 -26.85 9.77 -10.44
C TYR A 109 -27.43 11.19 -10.49
N ASP A 110 -27.22 11.92 -11.60
CA ASP A 110 -27.75 13.28 -11.77
C ASP A 110 -29.29 13.32 -11.73
N ALA A 111 -29.95 12.32 -12.31
CA ALA A 111 -31.40 12.21 -12.30
C ALA A 111 -31.93 11.95 -10.88
N ILE A 112 -31.30 11.04 -10.14
CA ILE A 112 -31.63 10.75 -8.74
C ILE A 112 -31.40 11.99 -7.87
N LYS A 113 -30.27 12.70 -8.06
CA LYS A 113 -29.99 13.95 -7.35
C LYS A 113 -31.05 15.01 -7.62
N LYS A 114 -31.48 15.19 -8.87
CA LYS A 114 -32.57 16.12 -9.23
C LYS A 114 -33.90 15.71 -8.62
N LEU A 115 -34.22 14.41 -8.64
CA LEU A 115 -35.44 13.88 -8.04
C LEU A 115 -35.47 14.12 -6.54
N ASN A 116 -34.37 13.86 -5.85
CA ASN A 116 -34.27 14.09 -4.41
C ASN A 116 -34.39 15.57 -4.06
N LYS A 117 -33.68 16.47 -4.78
CA LYS A 117 -33.84 17.92 -4.60
C LYS A 117 -35.29 18.38 -4.81
N LEU A 118 -35.99 17.80 -5.78
CA LEU A 118 -37.40 18.13 -6.04
C LEU A 118 -38.32 17.69 -4.90
N LEU A 119 -38.12 16.48 -4.37
CA LEU A 119 -39.01 15.87 -3.36
C LEU A 119 -38.70 16.34 -1.94
N LEU A 120 -37.44 16.63 -1.64
CA LEU A 120 -36.93 16.83 -0.27
C LEU A 120 -36.34 18.22 -0.05
N GLY A 121 -36.23 19.03 -1.11
CA GLY A 121 -35.63 20.37 -1.08
C GLY A 121 -34.10 20.37 -1.13
N GLU A 122 -33.46 19.32 -0.60
CA GLU A 122 -32.01 19.18 -0.53
C GLU A 122 -31.57 17.76 -0.92
N TRP A 123 -30.28 17.61 -1.24
CA TRP A 123 -29.63 16.33 -1.45
C TRP A 123 -28.39 16.30 -0.58
N GLU A 124 -28.39 15.41 0.40
CA GLU A 124 -27.18 14.98 1.09
C GLU A 124 -26.84 13.57 0.58
N VAL A 125 -25.57 13.32 0.24
CA VAL A 125 -25.08 11.99 -0.21
C VAL A 125 -25.16 10.94 0.92
N LYS A 126 -25.59 11.34 2.12
CA LYS A 126 -25.85 10.45 3.23
C LYS A 126 -27.16 9.70 2.99
N ARG A 127 -27.06 8.36 2.99
CA ARG A 127 -28.21 7.45 2.89
C ARG A 127 -29.34 7.93 3.80
N GLN A 128 -30.50 8.18 3.19
CA GLN A 128 -31.72 8.33 3.95
C GLN A 128 -32.10 6.99 4.60
N ASP A 129 -32.68 7.03 5.80
CA ASP A 129 -33.13 5.81 6.48
C ASP A 129 -34.44 5.31 5.85
N GLY A 130 -34.34 4.36 4.92
CA GLY A 130 -35.46 3.60 4.37
C GLY A 130 -36.11 4.18 3.11
N GLY A 131 -36.59 3.28 2.23
CA GLY A 131 -37.50 3.61 1.12
C GLY A 131 -36.87 3.56 -0.26
N VAL A 132 -37.66 3.94 -1.29
CA VAL A 132 -37.24 3.83 -2.70
C VAL A 132 -36.06 4.76 -3.03
N LEU A 133 -35.97 5.92 -2.37
CA LEU A 133 -34.87 6.86 -2.57
C LEU A 133 -33.55 6.29 -2.05
N GLU A 134 -33.52 5.69 -0.86
CA GLU A 134 -32.33 4.98 -0.34
C GLU A 134 -31.88 3.85 -1.29
N GLU A 135 -32.83 3.08 -1.83
CA GLU A 135 -32.53 2.01 -2.77
C GLU A 135 -31.90 2.54 -4.07
N LEU A 136 -32.32 3.71 -4.53
CA LEU A 136 -31.74 4.40 -5.69
C LEU A 136 -30.34 4.95 -5.38
N ASP A 137 -30.08 5.39 -4.15
CA ASP A 137 -28.78 5.92 -3.71
C ASP A 137 -27.66 4.88 -3.80
N ARG A 138 -27.99 3.58 -3.88
CA ARG A 138 -27.01 2.50 -4.16
C ARG A 138 -26.25 2.69 -5.47
N ILE A 139 -26.72 3.56 -6.37
CA ILE A 139 -25.95 3.99 -7.54
C ILE A 139 -24.56 4.53 -7.17
N CYS A 140 -24.47 5.26 -6.05
CA CYS A 140 -23.21 5.81 -5.54
C CYS A 140 -22.23 4.68 -5.18
N ASP A 141 -22.74 3.58 -4.60
CA ASP A 141 -21.93 2.40 -4.30
C ASP A 141 -21.47 1.69 -5.58
N VAL A 142 -22.33 1.59 -6.60
CA VAL A 142 -21.96 1.00 -7.90
C VAL A 142 -20.86 1.82 -8.58
N ILE A 143 -20.99 3.15 -8.59
CA ILE A 143 -19.98 4.06 -9.13
C ILE A 143 -18.68 3.94 -8.32
N GLY A 144 -18.75 3.99 -6.99
CA GLY A 144 -17.58 3.86 -6.10
C GLY A 144 -16.84 2.52 -6.25
N HIS A 145 -17.57 1.43 -6.49
CA HIS A 145 -17.00 0.13 -6.83
C HIS A 145 -16.51 0.04 -8.28
N GLY A 146 -16.92 0.97 -9.13
CA GLY A 146 -16.61 1.05 -10.56
C GLY A 146 -15.37 1.88 -10.87
N VAL A 147 -15.07 2.93 -10.10
CA VAL A 147 -14.01 3.91 -10.41
C VAL A 147 -12.62 3.31 -10.61
N CYS A 148 -11.73 4.07 -11.24
CA CYS A 148 -10.37 3.67 -11.51
C CYS A 148 -9.59 3.43 -10.22
N ALA A 149 -8.56 2.59 -10.33
CA ALA A 149 -7.75 2.20 -9.19
C ALA A 149 -7.09 3.38 -8.47
N GLU A 150 -6.77 4.48 -9.17
CA GLU A 150 -6.15 5.66 -8.55
C GLU A 150 -7.04 6.28 -7.48
N ILE A 151 -8.33 6.41 -7.79
CA ILE A 151 -9.33 6.96 -6.86
C ILE A 151 -9.56 5.98 -5.69
N ARG A 152 -9.61 4.66 -5.95
CA ARG A 152 -9.77 3.64 -4.89
C ARG A 152 -8.59 3.59 -3.91
N LEU A 153 -7.38 3.92 -4.35
CA LEU A 153 -6.16 3.87 -3.54
C LEU A 153 -6.02 5.04 -2.57
N CYS A 154 -6.86 6.08 -2.68
CA CYS A 154 -6.88 7.20 -1.73
C CYS A 154 -7.30 6.79 -0.31
N GLY A 155 -7.82 5.57 -0.12
CA GLY A 155 -8.37 5.08 1.15
C GLY A 155 -9.87 5.37 1.26
N LYS A 156 -10.59 4.62 2.10
CA LYS A 156 -12.06 4.70 2.17
C LYS A 156 -12.58 6.09 2.50
N ASP A 157 -11.94 6.79 3.43
CA ASP A 157 -12.43 8.10 3.88
C ASP A 157 -12.27 9.18 2.79
N LYS A 158 -11.15 9.14 2.05
CA LYS A 158 -10.87 10.07 0.93
C LYS A 158 -11.56 9.67 -0.37
N LEU A 159 -11.99 8.42 -0.49
CA LEU A 159 -12.71 7.93 -1.67
C LEU A 159 -14.04 8.67 -1.83
N TYR A 160 -14.83 8.78 -0.76
CA TYR A 160 -16.14 9.42 -0.82
C TYR A 160 -16.02 10.92 -1.08
N GLU A 161 -15.07 11.61 -0.44
CA GLU A 161 -14.80 13.03 -0.72
C GLU A 161 -14.43 13.25 -2.20
N CYS A 162 -13.53 12.43 -2.75
CA CYS A 162 -13.12 12.52 -4.14
C CYS A 162 -14.28 12.19 -5.12
N LEU A 163 -15.14 11.23 -4.77
CA LEU A 163 -16.33 10.91 -5.56
C LEU A 163 -17.32 12.07 -5.56
N GLU A 164 -17.58 12.68 -4.40
CA GLU A 164 -18.45 13.85 -4.30
C GLU A 164 -17.91 15.01 -5.14
N GLU A 165 -16.61 15.33 -5.02
CA GLU A 165 -15.97 16.39 -5.82
C GLU A 165 -16.14 16.17 -7.33
N ILE A 166 -15.93 14.94 -7.81
CA ILE A 166 -16.03 14.64 -9.25
C ILE A 166 -17.48 14.55 -9.71
N LEU A 167 -18.36 13.91 -8.93
CA LEU A 167 -19.76 13.70 -9.32
C LEU A 167 -20.58 14.98 -9.23
N ASP A 168 -20.28 15.87 -8.28
CA ASP A 168 -21.02 17.10 -8.08
C ASP A 168 -20.44 18.29 -8.85
N ASP A 169 -19.37 18.09 -9.60
CA ASP A 169 -18.80 19.08 -10.50
C ASP A 169 -19.77 19.45 -11.63
N SER A 170 -20.39 20.63 -11.51
CA SER A 170 -21.31 21.18 -12.50
C SER A 170 -20.62 21.81 -13.71
N GLU A 171 -19.30 22.03 -13.67
CA GLU A 171 -18.54 22.57 -14.79
C GLU A 171 -18.29 21.49 -15.85
N ASN A 172 -18.23 20.22 -15.43
CA ASN A 172 -17.99 19.08 -16.31
C ASN A 172 -19.27 18.36 -16.73
N THR A 173 -19.31 17.97 -18.01
CA THR A 173 -20.35 17.07 -18.54
C THR A 173 -20.29 15.69 -17.89
N PRO A 174 -21.40 14.91 -17.87
CA PRO A 174 -21.37 13.51 -17.45
C PRO A 174 -20.25 12.69 -18.13
N GLU A 175 -19.99 12.99 -19.40
CA GLU A 175 -18.92 12.41 -20.20
C GLU A 175 -17.52 12.73 -19.67
N GLU A 176 -17.25 13.99 -19.33
CA GLU A 176 -15.98 14.41 -18.73
C GLU A 176 -15.78 13.81 -17.34
N ARG A 177 -16.82 13.85 -16.49
CA ARG A 177 -16.81 13.18 -15.17
C ARG A 177 -16.53 11.68 -15.31
N ALA A 178 -17.12 11.01 -16.31
CA ALA A 178 -16.85 9.60 -16.57
C ALA A 178 -15.38 9.33 -16.95
N LYS A 179 -14.73 10.21 -17.71
CA LYS A 179 -13.31 10.06 -18.03
C LYS A 179 -12.43 10.14 -16.79
N LEU A 180 -12.71 11.08 -15.89
CA LEU A 180 -12.02 11.21 -14.61
C LEU A 180 -12.21 9.95 -13.75
N LEU A 181 -13.46 9.47 -13.60
CA LEU A 181 -13.76 8.29 -12.80
C LEU A 181 -13.21 6.99 -13.40
N THR A 182 -13.09 6.89 -14.72
CA THR A 182 -12.54 5.69 -15.39
C THR A 182 -11.02 5.73 -15.60
N GLY A 183 -10.39 6.89 -15.37
CA GLY A 183 -8.96 7.12 -15.61
C GLY A 183 -8.59 7.24 -17.09
N LEU A 184 -9.55 7.56 -17.96
CA LEU A 184 -9.32 7.68 -19.41
C LEU A 184 -8.65 8.99 -19.83
N ASP A 185 -8.74 10.05 -19.02
CA ASP A 185 -8.04 11.32 -19.28
C ASP A 185 -6.51 11.25 -19.05
N LYS A 186 -6.02 10.14 -18.48
CA LYS A 186 -4.61 9.98 -18.09
C LYS A 186 -3.84 8.97 -18.94
N LYS A 187 -4.44 8.46 -20.02
CA LYS A 187 -3.77 7.62 -21.03
C LYS A 187 -3.35 8.46 -22.23
#